data_AF-A0AAU7XI72-F1
#
_entry.id   AF-A0AAU7XI72-F1
#
_cell.length_a   1.000
_cell.length_b   1.000
_cell.length_c   1.000
_cell.angle_alpha   90.00
_cell.angle_beta   90.00
_cell.angle_gamma   90.00
#
_symmetry.space_group_name_H-M   'P 1'
#
loop_
_entity.id
_entity.type
_entity.pdbx_description
1 polymer ?
#
loop_
_entity_poly.entity_id
_entity_poly.type
_entity_poly.pdbx_seq_one_letter_code
_entity_poly.pdbx_strand_id
1 'polypeptide(L)'
;MNTFLDGWFVLQTLLAEYYEKAGHGPAPNLAITNLPPDISAGADANEIGGTLPEEWQKAFKAAQKLPDGRARMALAFALGEWPVWTAGGDEQHPYLEDPKALQEAMYNTLLLISWSPGGAARTMFENSAQGQQLSWNENIDYAAYFENVNPAVKNAVEVLYQVAGLGPQADIQRINEASGVLASTHALEYWGAAGRNVVGDPEIPVFRLHGLGDHQIPYTLMPGYEDLAAKNGKEDLLRTALHWIGHQSRRKYLGGRSYEPTV
;
A
#
# COMPACT_ATOMS: atom_id res chain seq x y z
N MET A 1 -4.42 -6.58 11.37
CA MET A 1 -3.61 -5.55 10.68
C MET A 1 -3.78 -5.80 9.19
N ASN A 2 -4.52 -4.94 8.49
CA ASN A 2 -4.89 -5.17 7.08
C ASN A 2 -4.13 -4.26 6.12
N THR A 3 -3.09 -3.62 6.62
CA THR A 3 -2.61 -2.29 6.23
C THR A 3 -1.91 -2.21 4.89
N PHE A 4 -1.99 -3.27 4.09
CA PHE A 4 -1.44 -3.38 2.76
C PHE A 4 -2.19 -4.44 1.92
N LEU A 5 -2.96 -5.33 2.55
CA LEU A 5 -3.59 -6.49 1.91
C LEU A 5 -4.60 -6.08 0.84
N ASP A 6 -5.43 -5.07 1.13
CA ASP A 6 -6.55 -4.69 0.27
C ASP A 6 -6.11 -4.32 -1.15
N GLY A 7 -5.05 -3.52 -1.31
CA GLY A 7 -4.52 -3.20 -2.63
C GLY A 7 -3.98 -4.42 -3.37
N TRP A 8 -3.30 -5.36 -2.69
CA TRP A 8 -2.85 -6.61 -3.29
C TRP A 8 -4.00 -7.54 -3.68
N PHE A 9 -5.07 -7.58 -2.88
CA PHE A 9 -6.28 -8.32 -3.18
C PHE A 9 -7.00 -7.78 -4.42
N VAL A 10 -7.13 -6.46 -4.52
CA VAL A 10 -7.68 -5.79 -5.70
C VAL A 10 -6.82 -6.10 -6.92
N LEU A 11 -5.49 -5.98 -6.81
CA LEU A 11 -4.59 -6.30 -7.90
C LEU A 11 -4.72 -7.77 -8.33
N GLN A 12 -4.77 -8.73 -7.40
CA GLN A 12 -4.89 -10.13 -7.74
C GLN A 12 -6.21 -10.40 -8.49
N THR A 13 -7.30 -9.84 -7.98
CA THR A 13 -8.65 -10.01 -8.54
C THR A 13 -8.75 -9.47 -9.97
N LEU A 14 -8.11 -8.32 -10.24
CA LEU A 14 -8.26 -7.61 -11.51
C LEU A 14 -7.13 -7.86 -12.51
N LEU A 15 -5.90 -8.15 -12.05
CA LEU A 15 -4.72 -8.25 -12.93
C LEU A 15 -4.39 -9.70 -13.33
N ALA A 16 -4.92 -10.71 -12.64
CA ALA A 16 -4.67 -12.11 -12.95
C ALA A 16 -4.93 -12.45 -14.43
N GLU A 17 -6.00 -11.91 -15.02
CA GLU A 17 -6.33 -12.14 -16.42
C GLU A 17 -5.29 -11.59 -17.41
N TYR A 18 -4.59 -10.50 -17.08
CA TYR A 18 -3.53 -9.95 -17.94
C TYR A 18 -2.29 -10.83 -17.89
N TYR A 19 -1.97 -11.33 -16.70
CA TYR A 19 -0.86 -12.26 -16.48
C TYR A 19 -1.07 -13.57 -17.24
N GLU A 20 -2.27 -14.15 -17.16
CA GLU A 20 -2.64 -15.39 -17.86
C GLU A 20 -2.69 -15.20 -19.39
N LYS A 21 -3.35 -14.14 -19.88
CA LYS A 21 -3.43 -13.84 -21.32
C LYS A 21 -2.06 -13.58 -21.96
N ALA A 22 -1.11 -13.07 -21.19
CA ALA A 22 0.27 -12.87 -21.62
C ALA A 22 1.11 -14.17 -21.59
N GLY A 23 0.55 -15.29 -21.13
CA GLY A 23 1.21 -16.59 -21.10
C GLY A 23 2.28 -16.73 -20.00
N HIS A 24 2.18 -15.95 -18.93
CA HIS A 24 3.17 -15.95 -17.85
C HIS A 24 2.97 -17.09 -16.83
N GLY A 25 1.76 -17.64 -16.75
CA GLY A 25 1.40 -18.73 -15.84
C GLY A 25 -0.05 -18.62 -15.39
N PRO A 26 -0.52 -19.47 -14.47
CA PRO A 26 -1.86 -19.40 -13.90
C PRO A 26 -1.94 -18.33 -12.78
N ALA A 27 -3.14 -17.78 -12.55
CA ALA A 27 -3.41 -16.76 -11.52
C ALA A 27 -2.85 -17.06 -10.12
N PRO A 28 -2.83 -18.30 -9.58
CA PRO A 28 -2.27 -18.60 -8.27
C PRO A 28 -0.78 -18.28 -8.10
N ASN A 29 -0.04 -18.05 -9.19
CA ASN A 29 1.35 -17.58 -9.12
C ASN A 29 1.46 -16.15 -8.54
N LEU A 30 0.36 -15.38 -8.58
CA LEU A 30 0.25 -14.05 -7.97
C LEU A 30 -0.25 -14.17 -6.53
N ALA A 31 0.52 -14.86 -5.68
CA ALA A 31 0.14 -15.11 -4.29
C ALA A 31 0.08 -13.82 -3.45
N ILE A 32 -0.95 -13.71 -2.60
CA ILE A 32 -1.14 -12.65 -1.60
C ILE A 32 -1.34 -13.19 -0.16
N THR A 33 -1.37 -14.52 -0.04
CA THR A 33 -1.50 -15.29 1.21
C THR A 33 -0.47 -16.42 1.19
N ASN A 34 -0.17 -17.01 2.36
CA ASN A 34 0.86 -18.05 2.48
C ASN A 34 2.19 -17.58 1.87
N LEU A 35 2.52 -16.31 2.13
CA LEU A 35 3.71 -15.68 1.59
C LEU A 35 4.97 -16.40 2.13
N PRO A 36 6.06 -16.45 1.35
CA PRO A 36 7.30 -17.06 1.81
C PRO A 36 7.78 -16.42 3.13
N PRO A 37 8.30 -17.22 4.07
CA PRO A 37 8.74 -16.71 5.38
C PRO A 37 10.04 -15.89 5.28
N ASP A 38 10.74 -15.94 4.16
CA ASP A 38 12.07 -15.34 3.98
C ASP A 38 12.00 -13.93 3.38
N ILE A 39 12.23 -12.93 4.23
CA ILE A 39 12.38 -11.50 3.90
C ILE A 39 13.86 -11.09 3.71
N SER A 40 14.79 -12.06 3.59
CA SER A 40 16.24 -11.81 3.58
C SER A 40 16.94 -11.91 2.23
N ALA A 41 16.20 -11.99 1.11
CA ALA A 41 16.79 -12.31 -0.19
C ALA A 41 17.41 -11.13 -0.96
N GLY A 42 17.37 -9.91 -0.42
CA GLY A 42 17.67 -8.67 -1.12
C GLY A 42 18.78 -7.80 -0.54
N ALA A 43 19.21 -6.77 -1.30
CA ALA A 43 20.18 -5.78 -0.84
C ALA A 43 19.63 -4.91 0.31
N ASP A 44 18.29 -4.77 0.38
CA ASP A 44 17.56 -4.18 1.49
C ASP A 44 16.81 -5.30 2.24
N ALA A 45 16.86 -5.31 3.58
CA ALA A 45 16.39 -6.40 4.45
C ALA A 45 14.85 -6.58 4.53
N ASN A 46 14.13 -6.39 3.42
CA ASN A 46 12.67 -6.34 3.33
C ASN A 46 12.10 -7.04 2.06
N GLU A 47 12.93 -7.75 1.30
CA GLU A 47 12.56 -8.36 0.02
C GLU A 47 12.13 -9.83 0.18
N ILE A 48 11.02 -10.20 -0.45
CA ILE A 48 10.56 -11.59 -0.50
C ILE A 48 11.39 -12.35 -1.53
N GLY A 49 12.05 -13.43 -1.08
CA GLY A 49 12.79 -14.32 -1.97
C GLY A 49 11.92 -15.15 -2.91
N GLY A 50 12.54 -15.75 -3.93
CA GLY A 50 11.86 -16.60 -4.92
C GLY A 50 11.32 -15.82 -6.12
N THR A 51 10.37 -16.41 -6.84
CA THR A 51 9.87 -15.85 -8.11
C THR A 51 8.70 -14.89 -7.95
N LEU A 52 8.09 -14.80 -6.76
CA LEU A 52 6.87 -14.03 -6.54
C LEU A 52 7.00 -12.53 -6.93
N PRO A 53 8.09 -11.82 -6.61
CA PRO A 53 8.31 -10.47 -7.11
C PRO A 53 8.28 -10.38 -8.64
N GLU A 54 8.96 -11.31 -9.32
CA GLU A 54 9.01 -11.34 -10.78
C GLU A 54 7.63 -11.62 -11.39
N GLU A 55 6.83 -12.50 -10.78
CA GLU A 55 5.47 -12.79 -11.26
C GLU A 55 4.57 -11.56 -11.17
N TRP A 56 4.62 -10.82 -10.06
CA TRP A 56 3.91 -9.55 -9.93
C TRP A 56 4.37 -8.49 -10.94
N GLN A 57 5.68 -8.36 -11.16
CA GLN A 57 6.20 -7.45 -12.18
C GLN A 57 5.73 -7.81 -13.58
N LYS A 58 5.62 -9.10 -13.93
CA LYS A 58 5.05 -9.55 -15.21
C LYS A 58 3.59 -9.11 -15.34
N ALA A 59 2.78 -9.29 -14.31
CA ALA A 59 1.38 -8.85 -14.29
C ALA A 59 1.26 -7.33 -14.48
N PHE A 60 2.06 -6.54 -13.77
CA PHE A 60 2.08 -5.07 -13.90
C PHE A 60 2.50 -4.64 -15.30
N LYS A 61 3.57 -5.22 -15.87
CA LYS A 61 4.04 -4.91 -17.23
C LYS A 61 3.02 -5.31 -18.30
N ALA A 62 2.25 -6.39 -18.09
CA ALA A 62 1.18 -6.78 -19.00
C ALA A 62 0.01 -5.80 -18.93
N ALA A 63 -0.46 -5.46 -17.73
CA ALA A 63 -1.56 -4.53 -17.50
C ALA A 63 -1.23 -3.10 -17.96
N GLN A 64 -0.01 -2.60 -17.70
CA GLN A 64 0.43 -1.24 -18.05
C GLN A 64 0.34 -0.92 -19.54
N LYS A 65 0.36 -1.94 -20.42
CA LYS A 65 0.25 -1.77 -21.87
C LYS A 65 -1.15 -1.34 -22.31
N LEU A 66 -2.17 -1.59 -21.50
CA LEU A 66 -3.57 -1.41 -21.86
C LEU A 66 -4.24 -0.31 -21.00
N PRO A 67 -5.19 0.48 -21.56
CA PRO A 67 -5.88 1.53 -20.80
C PRO A 67 -6.64 1.02 -19.57
N ASP A 68 -7.34 -0.10 -19.70
CA ASP A 68 -8.10 -0.76 -18.63
C ASP A 68 -7.16 -1.27 -17.53
N GLY A 69 -6.02 -1.86 -17.90
CA GLY A 69 -5.01 -2.31 -16.92
C GLY A 69 -4.43 -1.15 -16.09
N ARG A 70 -4.18 0.00 -16.73
CA ARG A 70 -3.79 1.24 -16.05
C ARG A 70 -4.85 1.74 -15.06
N ALA A 71 -6.12 1.71 -15.45
CA ALA A 71 -7.25 2.09 -14.62
C ALA A 71 -7.42 1.17 -13.40
N ARG A 72 -7.27 -0.14 -13.60
CA ARG A 72 -7.36 -1.16 -12.53
C ARG A 72 -6.23 -1.06 -11.52
N MET A 73 -5.01 -0.75 -11.96
CA MET A 73 -3.91 -0.43 -11.05
C MET A 73 -4.24 0.81 -10.21
N ALA A 74 -4.77 1.88 -10.81
CA ALA A 74 -5.18 3.06 -10.04
C ALA A 74 -6.28 2.77 -9.02
N LEU A 75 -7.26 1.91 -9.36
CA LEU A 75 -8.29 1.46 -8.41
C LEU A 75 -7.70 0.71 -7.22
N ALA A 76 -6.64 -0.08 -7.43
CA ALA A 76 -5.93 -0.75 -6.34
C ALA A 76 -5.28 0.23 -5.36
N PHE A 77 -4.72 1.34 -5.84
CA PHE A 77 -4.19 2.39 -4.94
C PHE A 77 -5.30 3.08 -4.16
N ALA A 78 -6.43 3.35 -4.82
CA ALA A 78 -7.58 3.97 -4.18
C ALA A 78 -8.14 3.10 -3.05
N LEU A 79 -8.42 1.82 -3.33
CA LEU A 79 -9.03 0.89 -2.37
C LEU A 79 -8.04 0.33 -1.35
N GLY A 80 -6.76 0.23 -1.72
CA GLY A 80 -5.68 -0.18 -0.82
C GLY A 80 -5.15 0.96 0.06
N GLU A 81 -5.66 2.18 -0.14
CA GLU A 81 -5.22 3.39 0.57
C GLU A 81 -3.70 3.63 0.49
N TRP A 82 -3.11 3.23 -0.64
CA TRP A 82 -1.68 3.35 -0.84
C TRP A 82 -1.26 4.76 -1.21
N PRO A 83 -0.04 5.18 -0.85
CA PRO A 83 0.51 6.44 -1.33
C PRO A 83 0.63 6.38 -2.86
N VAL A 84 0.10 7.38 -3.56
CA VAL A 84 0.08 7.40 -5.03
C VAL A 84 1.42 7.77 -5.68
N TRP A 85 2.43 8.08 -4.86
CA TRP A 85 3.83 8.24 -5.26
C TRP A 85 4.76 7.72 -4.16
N THR A 86 6.02 7.48 -4.51
CA THR A 86 7.08 7.23 -3.53
C THR A 86 8.11 8.35 -3.60
N ALA A 87 8.40 8.98 -2.46
CA ALA A 87 9.43 10.02 -2.42
C ALA A 87 10.78 9.36 -2.09
N GLY A 88 11.36 8.71 -3.11
CA GLY A 88 12.66 8.02 -3.05
C GLY A 88 13.74 8.58 -3.99
N GLY A 89 13.42 9.52 -4.88
CA GLY A 89 14.35 10.08 -5.88
C GLY A 89 14.16 11.58 -6.14
N ASP A 90 14.98 12.14 -7.05
CA ASP A 90 14.86 13.52 -7.57
C ASP A 90 13.60 13.71 -8.45
N GLU A 91 12.64 12.80 -8.38
CA GLU A 91 11.44 12.76 -9.21
C GLU A 91 10.53 13.95 -8.87
N GLN A 92 10.19 14.71 -9.90
CA GLN A 92 9.15 15.71 -9.82
C GLN A 92 7.84 15.01 -9.49
N HIS A 93 7.23 15.51 -8.44
CA HIS A 93 6.01 14.97 -7.87
C HIS A 93 4.87 15.06 -8.87
N PRO A 94 4.04 14.01 -8.98
CA PRO A 94 2.91 14.06 -9.89
C PRO A 94 1.96 15.16 -9.40
N TYR A 95 1.56 16.05 -10.32
CA TYR A 95 0.46 16.95 -10.05
C TYR A 95 -0.78 16.11 -9.79
N LEU A 96 -1.39 16.25 -8.61
CA LEU A 96 -2.58 15.48 -8.23
C LEU A 96 -3.76 15.67 -9.20
N GLU A 97 -3.71 16.71 -10.02
CA GLU A 97 -4.69 17.06 -11.05
C GLU A 97 -4.37 16.48 -12.43
N ASP A 98 -3.27 15.72 -12.57
CA ASP A 98 -2.91 15.00 -13.79
C ASP A 98 -3.07 13.49 -13.58
N PRO A 99 -4.23 12.91 -13.96
CA PRO A 99 -4.49 11.48 -13.83
C PRO A 99 -3.45 10.60 -14.52
N LYS A 100 -2.85 11.07 -15.62
CA LYS A 100 -1.84 10.29 -16.35
C LYS A 100 -0.53 10.27 -15.57
N ALA A 101 -0.05 11.42 -15.09
CA ALA A 101 1.15 11.48 -14.27
C ALA A 101 0.99 10.70 -12.96
N LEU A 102 -0.19 10.77 -12.33
CA LEU A 102 -0.51 9.95 -11.16
C LEU A 102 -0.46 8.46 -11.47
N GLN A 103 -1.03 8.03 -12.59
CA GLN A 103 -0.98 6.62 -12.99
C GLN A 103 0.45 6.14 -13.21
N GLU A 104 1.31 6.94 -13.87
CA GLU A 104 2.72 6.60 -14.06
C GLU A 104 3.46 6.48 -12.72
N ALA A 105 3.19 7.38 -11.77
CA ALA A 105 3.74 7.31 -10.41
C ALA A 105 3.24 6.08 -9.64
N MET A 106 1.96 5.73 -9.74
CA MET A 106 1.39 4.50 -9.18
C MET A 106 2.06 3.26 -9.76
N TYR A 107 2.26 3.21 -11.08
CA TYR A 107 2.95 2.10 -11.75
C TYR A 107 4.40 1.94 -11.26
N ASN A 108 5.16 3.04 -11.16
CA ASN A 108 6.51 3.02 -10.61
C ASN A 108 6.51 2.55 -9.14
N THR A 109 5.52 2.98 -8.36
CA THR A 109 5.31 2.53 -6.98
C THR A 109 5.05 1.02 -6.94
N LEU A 110 4.22 0.48 -7.83
CA LEU A 110 3.97 -0.97 -7.94
C LEU A 110 5.23 -1.76 -8.22
N LEU A 111 6.07 -1.28 -9.15
CA LEU A 111 7.36 -1.92 -9.42
C LEU A 111 8.27 -1.91 -8.18
N LEU A 112 8.28 -0.83 -7.41
CA LEU A 112 9.02 -0.76 -6.15
C LEU A 112 8.49 -1.74 -5.10
N ILE A 113 7.18 -1.74 -4.83
CA ILE A 113 6.59 -2.59 -3.80
C ILE A 113 6.46 -4.06 -4.22
N SER A 114 6.65 -4.37 -5.52
CA SER A 114 6.69 -5.75 -6.04
C SER A 114 7.78 -6.61 -5.41
N TRP A 115 8.84 -5.99 -4.87
CA TRP A 115 9.89 -6.70 -4.15
C TRP A 115 9.44 -7.24 -2.78
N SER A 116 8.29 -6.76 -2.28
CA SER A 116 7.69 -7.22 -1.03
C SER A 116 6.17 -7.33 -1.18
N PRO A 117 5.64 -8.29 -1.98
CA PRO A 117 4.19 -8.47 -2.14
C PRO A 117 3.53 -8.73 -0.79
N GLY A 118 2.48 -7.98 -0.46
CA GLY A 118 1.86 -7.99 0.87
C GLY A 118 2.53 -7.08 1.92
N GLY A 119 3.74 -6.57 1.65
CA GLY A 119 4.50 -5.66 2.51
C GLY A 119 5.35 -6.37 3.58
N ALA A 120 6.60 -5.94 3.74
CA ALA A 120 7.57 -6.58 4.65
C ALA A 120 7.07 -6.68 6.10
N ALA A 121 6.39 -5.63 6.58
CA ALA A 121 5.80 -5.62 7.91
C ALA A 121 4.76 -6.74 8.09
N ARG A 122 3.89 -6.97 7.10
CA ARG A 122 2.87 -8.05 7.14
C ARG A 122 3.54 -9.41 7.33
N THR A 123 4.57 -9.71 6.54
CA THR A 123 5.33 -10.96 6.65
C THR A 123 5.95 -11.12 8.04
N MET A 124 6.53 -10.05 8.61
CA MET A 124 7.07 -10.08 9.98
C MET A 124 5.99 -10.38 11.03
N PHE A 125 4.81 -9.78 10.92
CA PHE A 125 3.72 -9.97 11.87
C PHE A 125 3.14 -11.39 11.82
N GLU A 126 2.97 -11.94 10.62
CA GLU A 126 2.47 -13.31 10.41
C GLU A 126 3.48 -14.34 10.88
N ASN A 127 4.77 -14.17 10.57
CA ASN A 127 5.84 -15.04 11.06
C ASN A 127 5.94 -15.05 12.59
N SER A 128 5.75 -13.89 13.23
CA SER A 128 5.72 -13.79 14.70
C SER A 128 4.56 -14.60 15.32
N ALA A 129 3.47 -14.77 14.58
CA ALA A 129 2.32 -15.61 14.93
C ALA A 129 2.40 -17.01 14.29
N GLN A 130 3.61 -17.59 14.24
CA GLN A 130 3.89 -18.93 13.69
C GLN A 130 3.59 -19.08 12.18
N GLY A 131 3.78 -18.01 11.41
CA GLY A 131 3.53 -17.99 9.97
C GLY A 131 2.05 -18.00 9.60
N GLN A 132 1.15 -17.73 10.56
CA GLN A 132 -0.28 -17.77 10.32
C GLN A 132 -0.82 -16.41 9.83
N GLN A 133 -1.78 -16.50 8.92
CA GLN A 133 -2.44 -15.37 8.27
C GLN A 133 -3.06 -14.41 9.30
N LEU A 134 -2.55 -13.17 9.39
CA LEU A 134 -3.05 -12.14 10.32
C LEU A 134 -3.92 -11.10 9.61
N SER A 135 -3.52 -10.69 8.40
CA SER A 135 -4.33 -9.77 7.60
C SER A 135 -5.57 -10.47 7.07
N TRP A 136 -6.66 -9.74 6.93
CA TRP A 136 -7.91 -10.25 6.39
C TRP A 136 -8.67 -9.12 5.70
N ASN A 137 -9.63 -9.47 4.85
CA ASN A 137 -10.54 -8.51 4.22
C ASN A 137 -11.93 -9.12 3.97
N GLU A 138 -12.28 -10.12 4.78
CA GLU A 138 -13.63 -10.66 4.83
C GLU A 138 -14.66 -9.57 5.17
N ASN A 139 -15.80 -9.56 4.48
CA ASN A 139 -16.92 -8.64 4.73
C ASN A 139 -16.58 -7.14 4.60
N ILE A 140 -15.52 -6.79 3.87
CA ILE A 140 -15.23 -5.40 3.50
C ILE A 140 -16.12 -4.99 2.33
N ASP A 141 -16.78 -3.84 2.46
CA ASP A 141 -17.51 -3.22 1.35
C ASP A 141 -16.62 -2.20 0.64
N TYR A 142 -15.99 -2.62 -0.46
CA TYR A 142 -15.12 -1.76 -1.24
C TYR A 142 -15.87 -0.65 -1.99
N ALA A 143 -17.20 -0.77 -2.18
CA ALA A 143 -18.00 0.32 -2.72
C ALA A 143 -18.09 1.46 -1.69
N ALA A 144 -18.34 1.14 -0.42
CA ALA A 144 -18.31 2.13 0.65
C ALA A 144 -16.92 2.77 0.84
N TYR A 145 -15.84 2.00 0.67
CA TYR A 145 -14.47 2.54 0.70
C TYR A 145 -14.24 3.50 -0.46
N PHE A 146 -14.65 3.14 -1.68
CA PHE A 146 -14.49 3.98 -2.86
C PHE A 146 -15.15 5.36 -2.71
N GLU A 147 -16.26 5.44 -1.98
CA GLU A 147 -16.92 6.72 -1.71
C GLU A 147 -16.10 7.67 -0.83
N ASN A 148 -15.21 7.14 0.02
CA ASN A 148 -14.39 7.89 0.95
C ASN A 148 -12.94 8.11 0.47
N VAL A 149 -12.59 7.62 -0.72
CA VAL A 149 -11.27 7.82 -1.31
C VAL A 149 -10.97 9.32 -1.47
N ASN A 150 -9.70 9.69 -1.27
CA ASN A 150 -9.20 11.03 -1.53
C ASN A 150 -9.73 11.56 -2.89
N PRO A 151 -10.37 12.76 -2.94
CA PRO A 151 -11.01 13.24 -4.15
C PRO A 151 -10.12 13.29 -5.40
N ALA A 152 -8.84 13.63 -5.25
CA ALA A 152 -7.90 13.67 -6.38
C ALA A 152 -7.59 12.27 -6.91
N VAL A 153 -7.42 11.30 -6.00
CA VAL A 153 -7.21 9.88 -6.37
C VAL A 153 -8.47 9.28 -6.99
N LYS A 154 -9.65 9.56 -6.41
CA LYS A 154 -10.95 9.14 -6.96
C LYS A 154 -11.16 9.68 -8.38
N ASN A 155 -10.91 10.98 -8.59
CA ASN A 155 -10.96 11.60 -9.91
C ASN A 155 -9.97 10.94 -10.89
N ALA A 156 -8.75 10.65 -10.47
CA ALA A 156 -7.79 9.96 -11.33
C ALA A 156 -8.29 8.57 -11.76
N VAL A 157 -8.85 7.79 -10.84
CA VAL A 157 -9.48 6.51 -11.15
C VAL A 157 -10.60 6.69 -12.18
N GLU A 158 -11.57 7.57 -11.92
CA GLU A 158 -12.71 7.81 -12.80
C GLU A 158 -12.29 8.21 -14.21
N VAL A 159 -11.33 9.13 -14.35
CA VAL A 159 -10.78 9.55 -15.65
C VAL A 159 -10.08 8.39 -16.36
N LEU A 160 -9.28 7.59 -15.66
CA LEU A 160 -8.58 6.45 -16.26
C LEU A 160 -9.56 5.37 -16.75
N TYR A 161 -10.62 5.08 -15.99
CA TYR A 161 -11.69 4.18 -16.42
C TYR A 161 -12.44 4.73 -17.64
N GLN A 162 -12.74 6.03 -17.65
CA GLN A 162 -13.38 6.68 -18.80
C GLN A 162 -12.52 6.57 -20.06
N VAL A 163 -11.20 6.79 -19.96
CA VAL A 163 -10.25 6.60 -21.08
C VAL A 163 -10.22 5.16 -21.57
N ALA A 164 -10.42 4.19 -20.68
CA ALA A 164 -10.54 2.78 -21.04
C ALA A 164 -11.91 2.40 -21.64
N GLY A 165 -12.88 3.31 -21.66
CA GLY A 165 -14.26 3.01 -22.08
C GLY A 165 -15.02 2.15 -21.06
N LEU A 166 -14.62 2.20 -19.79
CA LEU A 166 -15.16 1.42 -18.68
C LEU A 166 -15.66 2.34 -17.55
N GLY A 167 -16.26 1.73 -16.52
CA GLY A 167 -16.57 2.39 -15.24
C GLY A 167 -16.07 1.55 -14.07
N PRO A 168 -15.63 2.16 -12.95
CA PRO A 168 -15.03 1.43 -11.83
C PRO A 168 -16.02 0.51 -11.11
N GLN A 169 -17.32 0.78 -11.18
CA GLN A 169 -18.35 0.05 -10.41
C GLN A 169 -18.41 -1.44 -10.72
N ALA A 170 -18.21 -1.84 -11.99
CA ALA A 170 -18.22 -3.26 -12.36
C ALA A 170 -17.03 -4.02 -11.75
N ASP A 171 -15.85 -3.39 -11.75
CA ASP A 171 -14.65 -3.98 -11.13
C ASP A 171 -14.76 -3.94 -9.59
N ILE A 172 -15.34 -2.90 -8.99
CA ILE A 172 -15.66 -2.86 -7.54
C ILE A 172 -16.61 -3.98 -7.15
N GLN A 173 -17.67 -4.22 -7.92
CA GLN A 173 -18.57 -5.35 -7.69
C GLN A 173 -17.83 -6.69 -7.76
N ARG A 174 -16.98 -6.87 -8.79
CA ARG A 174 -16.14 -8.07 -8.92
C ARG A 174 -15.21 -8.28 -7.71
N ILE A 175 -14.66 -7.20 -7.14
CA ILE A 175 -13.84 -7.26 -5.93
C ILE A 175 -14.69 -7.67 -4.71
N ASN A 176 -15.87 -7.09 -4.52
CA ASN A 176 -16.78 -7.44 -3.41
C ASN A 176 -17.30 -8.89 -3.50
N GLU A 177 -17.45 -9.43 -4.72
CA GLU A 177 -17.88 -10.81 -4.94
C GLU A 177 -16.74 -11.83 -4.81
N ALA A 178 -15.47 -11.38 -4.84
CA ALA A 178 -14.33 -12.26 -4.70
C ALA A 178 -14.20 -12.78 -3.26
N SER A 179 -13.78 -14.04 -3.11
CA SER A 179 -13.55 -14.63 -1.79
C SER A 179 -12.44 -13.89 -1.05
N GLY A 180 -12.82 -13.17 0.01
CA GLY A 180 -11.87 -12.48 0.88
C GLY A 180 -10.88 -13.44 1.57
N VAL A 181 -9.79 -12.87 2.05
CA VAL A 181 -8.78 -13.52 2.88
C VAL A 181 -9.28 -13.56 4.31
N LEU A 182 -9.29 -14.77 4.89
CA LEU A 182 -9.60 -15.01 6.29
C LEU A 182 -8.34 -14.92 7.15
N ALA A 183 -8.46 -14.31 8.32
CA ALA A 183 -7.42 -14.38 9.33
C ALA A 183 -7.50 -15.70 10.10
N SER A 184 -6.34 -16.16 10.58
CA SER A 184 -6.28 -17.22 11.57
C SER A 184 -6.73 -16.73 12.94
N THR A 185 -7.62 -17.48 13.58
CA THR A 185 -8.00 -17.25 14.99
C THR A 185 -6.77 -17.23 15.91
N HIS A 186 -5.79 -18.11 15.67
CA HIS A 186 -4.56 -18.12 16.47
C HIS A 186 -3.76 -16.82 16.30
N ALA A 187 -3.62 -16.32 15.06
CA ALA A 187 -2.90 -15.07 14.82
C ALA A 187 -3.61 -13.87 15.45
N LEU A 188 -4.94 -13.85 15.41
CA LEU A 188 -5.76 -12.83 16.07
C LEU A 188 -5.60 -12.88 17.59
N GLU A 189 -5.67 -14.06 18.21
CA GLU A 189 -5.46 -14.24 19.66
C GLU A 189 -4.02 -13.86 20.06
N TYR A 190 -3.03 -14.26 19.26
CA TYR A 190 -1.64 -13.91 19.48
C TYR A 190 -1.47 -12.40 19.52
N TRP A 191 -1.88 -11.68 18.48
CA TRP A 191 -1.71 -10.23 18.45
C TRP A 191 -2.66 -9.50 19.40
N GLY A 192 -3.82 -10.06 19.73
CA GLY A 192 -4.76 -9.52 20.71
C GLY A 192 -4.27 -9.56 22.16
N ALA A 193 -3.19 -10.31 22.46
CA ALA A 193 -2.64 -10.36 23.81
C ALA A 193 -2.04 -9.02 24.27
N ALA A 194 -2.06 -8.80 25.58
CA ALA A 194 -1.55 -7.58 26.20
C ALA A 194 -0.09 -7.28 25.79
N GLY A 195 0.18 -6.01 25.47
CA GLY A 195 1.52 -5.54 25.10
C GLY A 195 1.91 -5.75 23.64
N ARG A 196 1.04 -6.32 22.79
CA ARG A 196 1.33 -6.55 21.35
C ARG A 196 0.68 -5.55 20.41
N ASN A 197 -0.25 -4.73 20.89
CA ASN A 197 -0.88 -3.66 20.13
C ASN A 197 -0.75 -2.33 20.86
N VAL A 198 -0.77 -1.24 20.08
CA VAL A 198 -0.90 0.11 20.62
C VAL A 198 -2.33 0.34 21.09
N VAL A 199 -2.48 0.99 22.25
CA VAL A 199 -3.79 1.24 22.87
C VAL A 199 -4.19 2.71 22.89
N GLY A 200 -3.39 3.60 22.29
CA GLY A 200 -3.66 5.04 22.26
C GLY A 200 -3.62 5.70 23.64
N ASP A 201 -2.69 5.29 24.51
CA ASP A 201 -2.59 5.82 25.87
C ASP A 201 -1.22 6.46 26.12
N PRO A 202 -0.91 7.61 25.48
CA PRO A 202 0.32 8.32 25.76
C PRO A 202 0.28 8.92 27.19
N GLU A 203 1.38 8.76 27.93
CA GLU A 203 1.57 9.30 29.28
C GLU A 203 2.36 10.63 29.29
N ILE A 204 2.97 10.96 28.16
CA ILE A 204 3.72 12.18 27.92
C ILE A 204 3.33 12.76 26.55
N PRO A 205 3.62 14.04 26.26
CA PRO A 205 3.39 14.59 24.94
C PRO A 205 4.14 13.78 23.86
N VAL A 206 3.41 13.35 22.83
CA VAL A 206 3.89 12.61 21.66
C VAL A 206 3.61 13.42 20.40
N PHE A 207 4.64 13.62 19.59
CA PHE A 207 4.53 14.15 18.24
C PHE A 207 4.81 13.04 17.22
N ARG A 208 3.82 12.69 16.39
CA ARG A 208 3.93 11.69 15.33
C ARG A 208 4.04 12.37 13.97
N LEU A 209 5.18 12.20 13.30
CA LEU A 209 5.43 12.68 11.95
C LEU A 209 5.44 11.49 10.98
N HIS A 210 4.77 11.61 9.83
CA HIS A 210 4.75 10.54 8.82
C HIS A 210 4.86 11.06 7.38
N GLY A 211 5.45 10.25 6.50
CA GLY A 211 5.62 10.58 5.09
C GLY A 211 4.38 10.24 4.26
N LEU A 212 3.89 11.19 3.46
CA LEU A 212 2.80 10.97 2.50
C LEU A 212 3.18 9.96 1.41
N GLY A 213 4.46 9.89 1.03
CA GLY A 213 4.98 8.95 0.03
C GLY A 213 5.57 7.67 0.65
N ASP A 214 5.22 7.34 1.89
CA ASP A 214 5.72 6.16 2.60
C ASP A 214 5.06 4.88 2.07
N HIS A 215 5.74 4.22 1.14
CA HIS A 215 5.29 3.00 0.49
C HIS A 215 5.43 1.74 1.34
N GLN A 216 6.13 1.79 2.48
CA GLN A 216 6.29 0.63 3.36
C GLN A 216 5.24 0.63 4.47
N ILE A 217 4.92 1.82 4.98
CA ILE A 217 3.93 2.06 6.02
C ILE A 217 3.01 3.19 5.54
N PRO A 218 1.84 2.90 4.95
CA PRO A 218 0.93 3.94 4.48
C PRO A 218 0.53 4.91 5.60
N TYR A 219 0.42 6.20 5.25
CA TYR A 219 0.02 7.23 6.21
C TYR A 219 -1.44 7.06 6.69
N THR A 220 -2.27 6.33 5.96
CA THR A 220 -3.66 6.01 6.31
C THR A 220 -3.80 5.14 7.55
N LEU A 221 -2.67 4.68 8.11
CA LEU A 221 -2.61 3.98 9.39
C LEU A 221 -2.49 4.91 10.59
N MET A 222 -2.35 6.22 10.36
CA MET A 222 -2.26 7.20 11.44
C MET A 222 -3.57 7.37 12.21
N PRO A 223 -4.73 7.56 11.53
CA PRO A 223 -5.99 7.86 12.20
C PRO A 223 -6.39 6.82 13.25
N GLY A 224 -6.09 5.53 13.05
CA GLY A 224 -6.43 4.49 14.02
C GLY A 224 -5.83 4.71 15.41
N TYR A 225 -4.61 5.26 15.52
CA TYR A 225 -4.03 5.63 16.82
C TYR A 225 -4.59 6.94 17.36
N GLU A 226 -4.87 7.91 16.48
CA GLU A 226 -5.51 9.18 16.85
C GLU A 226 -6.90 8.92 17.45
N ASP A 227 -7.68 8.02 16.86
CA ASP A 227 -8.98 7.58 17.35
C ASP A 227 -8.88 6.92 18.72
N LEU A 228 -7.86 6.07 18.95
CA LEU A 228 -7.64 5.44 20.25
C LEU A 228 -7.25 6.48 21.31
N ALA A 229 -6.38 7.44 20.97
CA ALA A 229 -6.02 8.53 21.87
C ALA A 229 -7.21 9.39 22.25
N ALA A 230 -8.05 9.77 21.27
CA ALA A 230 -9.28 10.51 21.53
C ALA A 230 -10.27 9.71 22.39
N LYS A 231 -10.45 8.40 22.13
CA LYS A 231 -11.30 7.53 22.97
C LYS A 231 -10.83 7.44 24.42
N ASN A 232 -9.54 7.58 24.66
CA ASN A 232 -8.94 7.58 25.99
C ASN A 232 -8.83 8.99 26.63
N GLY A 233 -9.30 10.04 25.95
CA GLY A 233 -9.19 11.43 26.45
C GLY A 233 -7.74 11.94 26.48
N LYS A 234 -6.89 11.45 25.56
CA LYS A 234 -5.46 11.76 25.47
C LYS A 234 -5.11 12.63 24.25
N GLU A 235 -6.09 13.22 23.57
CA GLU A 235 -5.89 14.07 22.39
C GLU A 235 -4.99 15.29 22.67
N ASP A 236 -4.95 15.80 23.90
CA ASP A 236 -4.06 16.90 24.29
C ASP A 236 -2.59 16.51 24.29
N LEU A 237 -2.28 15.22 24.46
CA LEU A 237 -0.92 14.69 24.44
C LEU A 237 -0.47 14.25 23.05
N LEU A 238 -1.37 14.15 22.08
CA LEU A 238 -1.03 13.71 20.73
C LEU A 238 -1.07 14.86 19.72
N ARG A 239 0.01 15.02 18.97
CA ARG A 239 0.04 15.89 17.78
C ARG A 239 0.56 15.08 16.60
N THR A 240 -0.09 15.21 15.46
CA THR A 240 0.31 14.52 14.24
C THR A 240 0.58 15.51 13.11
N ALA A 241 1.53 15.14 12.25
CA ALA A 241 1.85 15.91 11.06
C ALA A 241 2.19 14.98 9.92
N LEU A 242 1.70 15.34 8.74
CA LEU A 242 2.07 14.70 7.49
C LEU A 242 3.16 15.53 6.82
N HIS A 243 4.20 14.86 6.38
CA HIS A 243 5.26 15.46 5.59
C HIS A 243 5.31 14.81 4.22
N TRP A 244 5.78 15.57 3.26
CA TRP A 244 5.82 15.23 1.85
C TRP A 244 6.75 14.07 1.46
N ILE A 245 7.65 13.69 2.36
CA ILE A 245 8.71 12.72 2.14
C ILE A 245 8.18 11.27 2.00
N GLY A 246 9.03 10.38 1.49
CA GLY A 246 8.81 8.94 1.47
C GLY A 246 9.36 8.25 2.71
N HIS A 247 9.33 6.92 2.74
CA HIS A 247 9.72 6.11 3.90
C HIS A 247 11.11 6.47 4.42
N GLN A 248 11.18 6.99 5.65
CA GLN A 248 12.42 7.41 6.33
C GLN A 248 13.34 8.33 5.51
N SER A 249 12.82 8.96 4.47
CA SER A 249 13.63 9.72 3.52
C SER A 249 13.96 11.11 4.07
N ARG A 250 15.15 11.59 3.73
CA ARG A 250 15.57 12.96 4.00
C ARG A 250 15.49 13.70 2.67
N ARG A 251 15.00 14.93 2.64
CA ARG A 251 15.29 15.82 1.51
C ARG A 251 16.81 15.98 1.49
N LYS A 252 17.51 15.47 0.45
CA LYS A 252 18.89 15.89 0.21
C LYS A 252 18.83 17.40 0.06
N TYR A 253 19.45 18.14 1.00
CA TYR A 253 19.60 19.58 0.85
C TYR A 253 20.33 19.83 -0.46
N LEU A 254 19.60 20.31 -1.48
CA LEU A 254 20.20 20.86 -2.68
C LEU A 254 20.96 22.13 -2.25
N GLY A 255 22.28 22.05 -2.27
CA GLY A 255 23.18 23.21 -2.23
C GLY A 255 23.50 23.76 -0.84
N GLY A 256 24.36 23.04 -0.10
CA GLY A 256 25.30 23.74 0.76
C GLY A 256 26.23 24.56 -0.14
N ARG A 257 26.09 25.89 -0.16
CA ARG A 257 27.22 26.73 -0.54
C ARG A 257 28.32 26.42 0.45
N SER A 258 29.42 25.87 -0.04
CA SER A 258 30.68 25.83 0.69
C SER A 258 30.96 27.23 1.21
N TYR A 259 30.93 27.40 2.53
CA TYR A 259 31.46 28.58 3.16
C TYR A 259 32.98 28.44 3.08
N GLU A 260 33.61 29.01 2.06
CA GLU A 260 35.06 29.21 2.10
C GLU A 260 35.34 30.33 3.10
N PRO A 261 36.12 30.08 4.16
CA PRO A 261 36.60 31.15 4.99
C PRO A 261 37.67 31.90 4.20
N THR A 262 37.33 33.10 3.73
CA THR A 262 38.34 34.08 3.34
C THR A 262 39.18 34.42 4.56
N VAL A 263 40.47 34.07 4.50
CA VAL A 263 41.54 34.69 5.29
C VAL A 263 42.31 35.62 4.36
#